data_AF-A0A3B9D2M7-F1
#
_entry.id   AF-A0A3B9D2M7-F1
#
_cell.length_a   1.000
_cell.length_b   1.000
_cell.length_c   1.000
_cell.angle_alpha   90.00
_cell.angle_beta   90.00
_cell.angle_gamma   90.00
#
_symmetry.space_group_name_H-M   'P 1'
#
loop_
_entity.id
_entity.type
_entity.pdbx_description
1 polymer ?
#
loop_
_entity_poly.entity_id
_entity_poly.type
_entity_poly.pdbx_seq_one_letter_code
_entity_poly.pdbx_strand_id
1 'polypeptide(L)'
;EFKSEVGFDPRQIEELAIILDLKTLYAMAEIDVPAAEPGGDEEADMLARLNQQRNRLKQMGLALHNFYDTYRSFPDHDGPEDDNKGNLSWRVHLLPFLEEQKLYEEFKLDEPWDSDHNKALIEKMPNVFRTPGVKEKGKTSLHVMTGKDTIFNGEGAAKFQDITDGTSNTILTVVGGPDKAESWTKPGGIEFRADETPKELLGKISDQFLFGRADGSVALAPAEMDADEFRRMVLINDGEPLTGFGQAADSGPVQLPAILIRGNVALDQTALLTTFRSAGKPEKRVEGDVT
;
A
#
# COMPACT_ATOMS: atom_id res chain seq x y z
N GLU A 1 -43.68 6.16 1.04
CA GLU A 1 -42.37 6.63 1.51
C GLU A 1 -41.62 5.45 2.11
N PHE A 2 -40.46 5.09 1.58
CA PHE A 2 -39.58 4.07 2.15
C PHE A 2 -38.64 4.78 3.13
N LYS A 3 -38.86 4.61 4.43
CA LYS A 3 -37.85 4.96 5.45
C LYS A 3 -36.99 3.73 5.67
N SER A 4 -35.72 3.78 5.26
CA SER A 4 -34.77 2.72 5.60
C SER A 4 -34.27 2.94 7.04
N GLU A 5 -34.26 1.88 7.84
CA GLU A 5 -33.72 1.88 9.21
C GLU A 5 -32.19 2.10 9.25
N VAL A 6 -31.54 2.09 8.09
CA VAL A 6 -30.09 2.23 7.91
C VAL A 6 -29.67 3.67 7.58
N GLY A 7 -30.63 4.61 7.45
CA GLY A 7 -30.34 6.03 7.21
C GLY A 7 -29.94 6.41 5.78
N PHE A 8 -30.10 5.51 4.80
CA PHE A 8 -29.74 5.76 3.39
C PHE A 8 -30.82 5.25 2.41
N ASP A 9 -31.14 6.00 1.35
CA ASP A 9 -32.09 5.57 0.31
C ASP A 9 -31.40 4.55 -0.62
N PRO A 10 -31.87 3.28 -0.70
CA PRO A 10 -31.24 2.23 -1.48
C PRO A 10 -31.22 2.49 -3.00
N ARG A 11 -31.94 3.52 -3.48
CA ARG A 11 -31.96 3.91 -4.90
C ARG A 11 -30.81 4.83 -5.29
N GLN A 12 -29.91 5.19 -4.36
CA GLN A 12 -28.81 6.12 -4.58
C GLN A 12 -27.42 5.44 -4.60
N ILE A 13 -27.36 4.12 -4.85
CA ILE A 13 -26.16 3.29 -4.60
C ILE A 13 -25.51 2.71 -5.89
N GLU A 14 -24.17 2.77 -6.10
CA GLU A 14 -23.47 2.15 -7.28
C GLU A 14 -22.21 1.17 -7.07
N GLU A 15 -21.18 1.38 -6.19
CA GLU A 15 -19.97 0.66 -5.56
C GLU A 15 -19.09 1.33 -4.38
N LEU A 16 -18.76 0.63 -3.28
CA LEU A 16 -17.95 1.05 -2.11
C LEU A 16 -17.42 -0.23 -1.50
N ALA A 17 -16.12 -0.46 -1.52
CA ALA A 17 -15.59 -1.70 -0.96
C ALA A 17 -15.58 -1.62 0.58
N ILE A 18 -16.52 -2.30 1.22
CA ILE A 18 -16.46 -2.62 2.65
C ILE A 18 -15.67 -3.92 2.76
N ILE A 19 -14.43 -3.82 3.26
CA ILE A 19 -13.63 -4.98 3.64
C ILE A 19 -14.18 -5.46 4.99
N LEU A 20 -14.98 -6.52 4.97
CA LEU A 20 -15.47 -7.18 6.18
C LEU A 20 -14.34 -8.01 6.77
N ASP A 21 -14.09 -7.90 8.06
CA ASP A 21 -13.23 -8.86 8.74
C ASP A 21 -13.88 -10.26 8.76
N LEU A 22 -13.05 -11.30 8.88
CA LEU A 22 -13.45 -12.72 8.81
C LEU A 22 -14.58 -13.06 9.80
N LYS A 23 -14.57 -12.42 10.98
CA LYS A 23 -15.56 -12.67 12.02
C LYS A 23 -16.93 -12.12 11.63
N THR A 24 -16.95 -10.92 11.04
CA THR A 24 -18.18 -10.28 10.57
C THR A 24 -18.83 -11.08 9.43
N LEU A 25 -18.03 -11.64 8.51
CA LEU A 25 -18.56 -12.52 7.47
C LEU A 25 -19.23 -13.78 8.04
N TYR A 26 -18.54 -14.52 8.90
CA TYR A 26 -19.06 -15.79 9.40
C TYR A 26 -20.33 -15.61 10.22
N ALA A 27 -20.43 -14.52 10.98
CA ALA A 27 -21.64 -14.15 11.69
C ALA A 27 -22.84 -13.91 10.74
N MET A 28 -22.60 -13.38 9.53
CA MET A 28 -23.65 -13.14 8.53
C MET A 28 -24.08 -14.41 7.78
N ALA A 29 -23.19 -15.41 7.66
CA ALA A 29 -23.44 -16.63 6.91
C ALA A 29 -24.14 -17.73 7.73
N GLU A 30 -24.45 -17.48 9.02
CA GLU A 30 -24.95 -18.49 9.98
C GLU A 30 -24.10 -19.77 10.02
N ILE A 31 -22.82 -19.65 9.65
CA ILE A 31 -21.87 -20.75 9.74
C ILE A 31 -21.41 -20.77 11.20
N ASP A 32 -21.78 -21.85 11.91
CA ASP A 32 -21.31 -22.10 13.26
C ASP A 32 -19.80 -22.38 13.18
N VAL A 33 -19.01 -21.33 13.39
CA VAL A 33 -17.55 -21.47 13.45
C VAL A 33 -17.27 -22.21 14.75
N PRO A 34 -16.70 -23.43 14.72
CA PRO A 34 -16.28 -24.09 15.96
C PRO A 34 -15.40 -23.10 16.71
N ALA A 35 -15.73 -22.87 18.00
CA ALA A 35 -15.09 -21.88 18.85
C ALA A 35 -13.61 -21.76 18.49
N ALA A 36 -13.23 -20.60 17.94
CA ALA A 36 -11.91 -20.35 17.38
C ALA A 36 -10.87 -20.97 18.30
N GLU A 37 -10.09 -21.92 17.77
CA GLU A 37 -8.94 -22.44 18.49
C GLU A 37 -8.08 -21.24 18.94
N PRO A 38 -7.41 -21.32 20.11
CA PRO A 38 -6.55 -20.26 20.60
C PRO A 38 -5.40 -20.03 19.59
N GLY A 39 -5.63 -19.13 18.63
CA GLY A 39 -4.80 -18.93 17.43
C GLY A 39 -5.54 -18.19 16.28
N GLY A 40 -6.87 -18.28 16.20
CA GLY A 40 -7.65 -17.64 15.13
C GLY A 40 -7.64 -16.10 15.12
N ASP A 41 -7.32 -15.47 16.25
CA ASP A 41 -7.19 -14.01 16.37
C ASP A 41 -5.88 -13.51 15.75
N GLU A 42 -4.79 -14.28 15.85
CA GLU A 42 -3.47 -13.88 15.36
C GLU A 42 -3.38 -13.96 13.84
N GLU A 43 -3.95 -15.00 13.24
CA GLU A 43 -3.99 -15.16 11.78
C GLU A 43 -4.86 -14.08 11.12
N ALA A 44 -6.03 -13.82 11.69
CA ALA A 44 -6.91 -12.74 11.22
C ALA A 44 -6.24 -11.36 11.33
N ASP A 45 -5.56 -11.08 12.44
CA ASP A 45 -4.79 -9.85 12.63
C ASP A 45 -3.63 -9.73 11.64
N MET A 46 -2.94 -10.84 11.34
CA MET A 46 -1.87 -10.89 10.35
C MET A 46 -2.40 -10.55 8.95
N LEU A 47 -3.51 -11.17 8.54
CA LEU A 47 -4.16 -10.90 7.25
C LEU A 47 -4.66 -9.45 7.16
N ALA A 48 -5.23 -8.91 8.23
CA ALA A 48 -5.67 -7.52 8.28
C ALA A 48 -4.49 -6.55 8.10
N ARG A 49 -3.35 -6.80 8.78
CA ARG A 49 -2.13 -6.00 8.64
C ARG A 49 -1.58 -6.07 7.21
N LEU A 50 -1.54 -7.25 6.62
CA LEU A 50 -1.10 -7.45 5.23
C LEU A 50 -1.99 -6.69 4.24
N ASN A 51 -3.31 -6.81 4.38
CA ASN A 51 -4.27 -6.10 3.54
C ASN A 51 -4.14 -4.58 3.68
N GLN A 52 -3.91 -4.08 4.90
CA GLN A 52 -3.66 -2.68 5.12
C GLN A 52 -2.39 -2.20 4.39
N GLN A 53 -1.31 -2.99 4.41
CA GLN A 53 -0.09 -2.67 3.65
C GLN A 53 -0.30 -2.71 2.15
N ARG A 54 -1.02 -3.71 1.65
CA ARG A 54 -1.40 -3.79 0.23
C ARG A 54 -2.16 -2.55 -0.22
N ASN A 55 -3.10 -2.06 0.60
CA ASN A 55 -3.85 -0.84 0.29
C ASN A 55 -2.96 0.42 0.30
N ARG A 56 -1.99 0.52 1.22
CA ARG A 56 -1.01 1.62 1.22
C ARG A 56 -0.14 1.61 -0.03
N LEU A 57 0.33 0.44 -0.47
CA LEU A 57 1.08 0.32 -1.73
C LEU A 57 0.23 0.64 -2.96
N LYS A 58 -1.06 0.30 -2.98
CA LYS A 58 -1.97 0.72 -4.05
C LYS A 58 -2.13 2.25 -4.08
N GLN A 59 -2.28 2.89 -2.91
CA GLN A 59 -2.30 4.35 -2.82
C GLN A 59 -0.99 4.97 -3.30
N MET A 60 0.14 4.33 -3.01
CA MET A 60 1.45 4.76 -3.51
C MET A 60 1.56 4.64 -5.03
N GLY A 61 1.14 3.51 -5.60
CA GLY A 61 1.08 3.32 -7.05
C GLY A 61 0.21 4.36 -7.73
N LEU A 62 -0.99 4.64 -7.18
CA LEU A 62 -1.88 5.69 -7.68
C LEU A 62 -1.22 7.08 -7.62
N ALA A 63 -0.57 7.42 -6.50
CA ALA A 63 0.11 8.72 -6.36
C ALA A 63 1.26 8.87 -7.38
N LEU A 64 2.05 7.82 -7.61
CA LEU A 64 3.12 7.80 -8.61
C LEU A 64 2.57 7.92 -10.04
N HIS A 65 1.43 7.29 -10.34
CA HIS A 65 0.75 7.45 -11.64
C HIS A 65 0.18 8.86 -11.81
N ASN A 66 -0.43 9.45 -10.78
CA ASN A 66 -0.92 10.83 -10.84
C ASN A 66 0.22 11.84 -10.98
N PHE A 67 1.35 11.57 -10.33
CA PHE A 67 2.58 12.33 -10.54
C PHE A 67 3.02 12.22 -12.00
N TYR A 68 3.07 10.99 -12.55
CA TYR A 68 3.41 10.76 -13.94
C TYR A 68 2.48 11.49 -14.91
N ASP A 69 1.18 11.49 -14.68
CA ASP A 69 0.22 12.20 -15.53
C ASP A 69 0.46 13.71 -15.56
N THR A 70 0.96 14.26 -14.46
CA THR A 70 1.28 15.67 -14.30
C THR A 70 2.64 16.03 -14.93
N TYR A 71 3.68 15.26 -14.63
CA TYR A 71 5.08 15.57 -14.98
C TYR A 71 5.63 14.77 -16.17
N ARG A 72 4.83 13.85 -16.73
CA ARG A 72 5.17 12.96 -17.87
C ARG A 72 6.42 12.09 -17.65
N SER A 73 6.75 11.85 -16.40
CA SER A 73 7.85 11.02 -15.92
C SER A 73 7.62 10.67 -14.45
N PHE A 74 8.25 9.60 -13.97
CA PHE A 74 8.32 9.30 -12.54
C PHE A 74 9.23 10.31 -11.82
N PRO A 75 9.02 10.57 -10.51
CA PRO A 75 10.05 11.25 -9.75
C PRO A 75 11.30 10.35 -9.70
N ASP A 76 12.48 10.95 -9.62
CA ASP A 76 13.70 10.21 -9.29
C ASP A 76 13.76 9.97 -7.77
N HIS A 77 14.70 9.17 -7.29
CA HIS A 77 14.84 8.82 -5.86
C HIS A 77 15.08 10.04 -4.95
N ASP A 78 15.51 11.15 -5.51
CA ASP A 78 15.84 12.40 -4.85
C ASP A 78 14.96 13.58 -5.30
N GLY A 79 13.82 13.28 -5.93
CA GLY A 79 12.80 14.26 -6.29
C GLY A 79 12.57 14.40 -7.80
N PRO A 80 11.71 15.35 -8.22
CA PRO A 80 11.53 15.73 -9.62
C PRO A 80 12.82 16.31 -10.22
N GLU A 81 12.89 16.31 -11.55
CA GLU A 81 13.95 16.98 -12.30
C GLU A 81 13.72 18.51 -12.31
N ASP A 82 14.05 19.17 -11.20
CA ASP A 82 14.01 20.63 -11.04
C ASP A 82 15.21 21.18 -10.24
N ASP A 83 15.26 22.50 -10.03
CA ASP A 83 16.36 23.19 -9.33
C ASP A 83 16.55 22.76 -7.86
N ASN A 84 15.57 22.05 -7.28
CA ASN A 84 15.58 21.57 -5.90
C ASN A 84 15.83 20.05 -5.79
N LYS A 85 16.14 19.38 -6.91
CA LYS A 85 16.50 17.95 -6.91
C LYS A 85 17.62 17.69 -5.89
N GLY A 86 17.48 16.63 -5.10
CA GLY A 86 18.44 16.29 -4.04
C GLY A 86 18.08 16.80 -2.65
N ASN A 87 17.18 17.78 -2.53
CA ASN A 87 16.86 18.35 -1.22
C ASN A 87 15.89 17.46 -0.41
N LEU A 88 14.86 16.92 -1.05
CA LEU A 88 13.77 16.20 -0.41
C LEU A 88 13.48 14.87 -1.10
N SER A 89 12.96 13.92 -0.33
CA SER A 89 12.56 12.61 -0.86
C SER A 89 11.47 12.73 -1.92
N TRP A 90 11.47 11.82 -2.90
CA TRP A 90 10.33 11.54 -3.77
C TRP A 90 9.01 11.42 -3.00
N ARG A 91 9.05 10.87 -1.78
CA ARG A 91 7.89 10.75 -0.88
C ARG A 91 7.27 12.11 -0.51
N VAL A 92 8.09 13.15 -0.34
CA VAL A 92 7.61 14.52 -0.05
C VAL A 92 6.93 15.11 -1.29
N HIS A 93 7.51 14.91 -2.48
CA HIS A 93 6.93 15.37 -3.73
C HIS A 93 5.64 14.62 -4.13
N LEU A 94 5.35 13.49 -3.51
CA LEU A 94 4.07 12.78 -3.67
C LEU A 94 2.93 13.31 -2.79
N LEU A 95 3.20 14.15 -1.79
CA LEU A 95 2.18 14.64 -0.86
C LEU A 95 0.96 15.30 -1.55
N PRO A 96 1.11 16.14 -2.60
CA PRO A 96 -0.03 16.71 -3.33
C PRO A 96 -0.96 15.64 -3.93
N PHE A 97 -0.40 14.49 -4.32
CA PHE A 97 -1.12 13.36 -4.91
C PHE A 97 -1.68 12.37 -3.88
N LEU A 98 -1.41 12.64 -2.60
CA LEU A 98 -1.85 11.87 -1.43
C LEU A 98 -2.83 12.66 -0.56
N GLU A 99 -3.38 13.77 -1.09
CA GLU A 99 -4.27 14.70 -0.37
C GLU A 99 -3.59 15.42 0.81
N GLU A 100 -2.26 15.44 0.85
CA GLU A 100 -1.44 16.04 1.91
C GLU A 100 -0.85 17.41 1.48
N GLN A 101 -1.59 18.15 0.65
CA GLN A 101 -1.16 19.45 0.09
C GLN A 101 -0.74 20.45 1.18
N LYS A 102 -1.46 20.49 2.29
CA LYS A 102 -1.12 21.40 3.42
C LYS A 102 0.25 21.07 4.02
N LEU A 103 0.56 19.79 4.17
CA LEU A 103 1.86 19.37 4.68
C LEU A 103 2.97 19.67 3.66
N TYR A 104 2.70 19.49 2.37
CA TYR A 104 3.64 19.85 1.30
C TYR A 104 4.03 21.33 1.35
N GLU A 105 3.04 22.22 1.54
CA GLU A 105 3.26 23.68 1.65
C GLU A 105 4.04 24.10 2.91
N GLU A 106 4.11 23.24 3.93
CA GLU A 106 4.94 23.50 5.11
C GLU A 106 6.44 23.23 4.84
N PHE A 107 6.78 22.39 3.85
CA PHE A 107 8.17 22.11 3.51
C PHE A 107 8.83 23.28 2.79
N LYS A 108 10.11 23.50 3.08
CA LYS A 108 10.97 24.34 2.25
C LYS A 108 11.70 23.47 1.24
N LEU A 109 11.26 23.54 -0.02
CA LEU A 109 11.75 22.67 -1.09
C LEU A 109 13.20 22.98 -1.47
N ASP A 110 13.65 24.21 -1.26
CA ASP A 110 15.00 24.71 -1.49
C ASP A 110 15.98 24.41 -0.35
N GLU A 111 15.53 23.73 0.71
CA GLU A 111 16.35 23.31 1.84
C GLU A 111 16.42 21.78 1.92
N PRO A 112 17.55 21.19 2.36
CA PRO A 112 17.66 19.75 2.54
C PRO A 112 16.69 19.23 3.59
N TRP A 113 16.36 17.94 3.49
CA TRP A 113 15.42 17.24 4.37
C TRP A 113 15.74 17.29 5.87
N ASP A 114 17.01 17.50 6.21
CA ASP A 114 17.54 17.58 7.58
C ASP A 114 17.84 19.01 8.03
N SER A 115 17.41 20.03 7.26
CA SER A 115 17.45 21.42 7.69
C SER A 115 16.69 21.64 9.00
N ASP A 116 17.05 22.69 9.74
CA ASP A 116 16.39 23.02 11.01
C ASP A 116 14.86 23.16 10.88
N HIS A 117 14.39 23.65 9.72
CA HIS A 117 12.97 23.77 9.40
C HIS A 117 12.35 22.43 9.01
N ASN A 118 12.90 21.75 8.00
CA ASN A 118 12.30 20.54 7.42
C ASN A 118 12.32 19.35 8.40
N LYS A 119 13.36 19.24 9.25
CA LYS A 119 13.44 18.16 10.23
C LYS A 119 12.31 18.19 11.28
N ALA A 120 11.72 19.35 11.53
CA ALA A 120 10.58 19.50 12.44
C ALA A 120 9.30 18.84 11.88
N LEU A 121 9.23 18.62 10.56
CA LEU A 121 8.08 18.02 9.87
C LEU A 121 8.17 16.48 9.80
N ILE A 122 9.31 15.88 10.15
CA ILE A 122 9.53 14.42 10.07
C ILE A 122 8.49 13.64 10.87
N GLU A 123 8.10 14.13 12.06
CA GLU A 123 7.07 13.47 12.89
C GLU A 123 5.65 13.54 12.30
N LYS A 124 5.40 14.41 11.31
CA LYS A 124 4.10 14.54 10.62
C LYS A 124 3.93 13.54 9.46
N MET A 125 4.70 12.45 9.45
CA MET A 125 4.65 11.43 8.40
C MET A 125 3.22 10.91 8.15
N PRO A 126 2.70 11.04 6.92
CA PRO A 126 1.41 10.49 6.54
C PRO A 126 1.28 8.99 6.78
N ASN A 127 0.06 8.53 7.09
CA ASN A 127 -0.21 7.13 7.40
C ASN A 127 0.09 6.16 6.25
N VAL A 128 0.03 6.64 5.00
CA VAL A 128 0.33 5.84 3.80
C VAL A 128 1.79 5.37 3.77
N PHE A 129 2.72 6.14 4.33
CA PHE A 129 4.14 5.76 4.39
C PHE A 129 4.46 4.81 5.56
N ARG A 130 3.52 4.56 6.49
CA ARG A 130 3.82 3.69 7.63
C ARG A 130 4.03 2.25 7.18
N THR A 131 5.08 1.61 7.69
CA THR A 131 5.37 0.18 7.51
C THR A 131 5.27 -0.57 8.84
N PRO A 132 4.73 -1.79 8.90
CA PRO A 132 4.64 -2.57 10.13
C PRO A 132 6.05 -2.90 10.64
N GLY A 133 6.21 -2.96 11.95
CA GLY A 133 7.50 -3.28 12.59
C GLY A 133 8.46 -2.10 12.73
N VAL A 134 8.29 -1.01 11.97
CA VAL A 134 9.04 0.24 12.18
C VAL A 134 8.43 1.00 13.35
N LYS A 135 9.20 1.14 14.44
CA LYS A 135 8.74 1.79 15.69
C LYS A 135 9.20 3.24 15.81
N GLU A 136 10.30 3.59 15.14
CA GLU A 136 10.80 4.96 15.15
C GLU A 136 9.83 5.91 14.43
N LYS A 137 9.53 7.04 15.08
CA LYS A 137 8.68 8.07 14.50
C LYS A 137 9.34 8.68 13.26
N GLY A 138 8.52 8.96 12.25
CA GLY A 138 8.99 9.60 11.01
C GLY A 138 9.92 8.72 10.17
N LYS A 139 10.04 7.43 10.48
CA LYS A 139 10.75 6.48 9.63
C LYS A 139 9.80 5.53 8.91
N THR A 140 10.22 5.10 7.73
CA THR A 140 9.53 4.14 6.89
C THR A 140 10.51 3.15 6.28
N SER A 141 10.06 1.92 6.04
CA SER A 141 10.75 0.91 5.25
C SER A 141 10.07 0.70 3.89
N LEU A 142 9.24 1.66 3.45
CA LEU A 142 8.74 1.73 2.08
C LEU A 142 9.82 2.38 1.22
N HIS A 143 10.40 1.66 0.28
CA HIS A 143 11.48 2.15 -0.59
C HIS A 143 11.14 1.99 -2.07
N VAL A 144 11.94 2.68 -2.88
CA VAL A 144 12.12 2.41 -4.30
C VAL A 144 13.49 1.74 -4.49
N MET A 145 13.67 1.02 -5.60
CA MET A 145 14.98 0.48 -5.97
C MET A 145 15.72 1.51 -6.82
N THR A 146 16.89 1.94 -6.35
CA THR A 146 17.71 2.94 -7.04
C THR A 146 18.88 2.30 -7.75
N GLY A 147 19.40 2.94 -8.78
CA GLY A 147 20.57 2.48 -9.50
C GLY A 147 20.35 2.41 -11.00
N LYS A 148 21.43 2.13 -11.72
CA LYS A 148 21.40 2.11 -13.17
C LYS A 148 20.35 1.12 -13.69
N ASP A 149 19.65 1.52 -14.76
CA ASP A 149 18.65 0.70 -15.46
C ASP A 149 17.41 0.33 -14.60
N THR A 150 17.20 1.01 -13.46
CA THR A 150 15.94 0.98 -12.69
C THR A 150 15.03 2.18 -13.04
N ILE A 151 13.79 2.19 -12.52
CA ILE A 151 12.88 3.34 -12.64
C ILE A 151 13.48 4.60 -11.97
N PHE A 152 14.23 4.44 -10.89
CA PHE A 152 14.78 5.54 -10.08
C PHE A 152 16.31 5.58 -10.20
N ASN A 153 16.78 5.87 -11.42
CA ASN A 153 18.16 5.63 -11.83
C ASN A 153 19.17 6.72 -11.45
N GLY A 154 18.73 7.90 -11.00
CA GLY A 154 19.62 9.02 -10.67
C GLY A 154 20.20 9.77 -11.87
N GLU A 155 20.00 9.28 -13.10
CA GLU A 155 20.49 9.88 -14.34
C GLU A 155 19.38 10.61 -15.12
N GLY A 156 18.12 10.50 -14.67
CA GLY A 156 16.99 11.24 -15.21
C GLY A 156 15.64 10.59 -14.87
N ALA A 157 14.57 11.36 -15.08
CA ALA A 157 13.20 10.93 -14.77
C ALA A 157 12.69 9.89 -15.78
N ALA A 158 12.59 8.62 -15.35
CA ALA A 158 12.15 7.51 -16.19
C ALA A 158 10.69 7.65 -16.64
N LYS A 159 10.38 7.08 -17.82
CA LYS A 159 9.03 7.08 -18.40
C LYS A 159 8.43 5.69 -18.49
N PHE A 160 7.10 5.57 -18.57
CA PHE A 160 6.45 4.27 -18.82
C PHE A 160 6.94 3.59 -20.11
N GLN A 161 7.29 4.40 -21.12
CA GLN A 161 7.79 3.93 -22.41
C GLN A 161 9.17 3.27 -22.30
N ASP A 162 9.93 3.61 -21.25
CA ASP A 162 11.27 3.09 -21.00
C ASP A 162 11.21 1.71 -20.32
N ILE A 163 10.03 1.31 -19.79
CA ILE A 163 9.80 0.03 -19.13
C ILE A 163 9.40 -1.02 -20.19
N THR A 164 10.38 -1.46 -20.98
CA THR A 164 10.17 -2.40 -22.09
C THR A 164 9.95 -3.84 -21.65
N ASP A 165 10.39 -4.20 -20.44
CA ASP A 165 10.21 -5.55 -19.87
C ASP A 165 8.82 -5.77 -19.25
N GLY A 166 7.98 -4.75 -19.31
CA GLY A 166 6.57 -4.80 -18.93
C GLY A 166 6.33 -4.24 -17.53
N THR A 167 5.39 -3.31 -17.46
CA THR A 167 5.03 -2.61 -16.21
C THR A 167 4.47 -3.55 -15.14
N SER A 168 3.87 -4.67 -15.53
CA SER A 168 3.37 -5.70 -14.61
C SER A 168 4.45 -6.64 -14.06
N ASN A 169 5.64 -6.66 -14.66
CA ASN A 169 6.79 -7.45 -14.22
C ASN A 169 7.79 -6.62 -13.41
N THR A 170 7.69 -5.29 -13.48
CA THR A 170 8.66 -4.36 -12.90
C THR A 170 8.20 -3.85 -11.53
N ILE A 171 9.08 -3.93 -10.54
CA ILE A 171 8.94 -3.35 -9.20
C ILE A 171 8.98 -1.83 -9.30
N LEU A 172 7.94 -1.20 -8.76
CA LEU A 172 7.87 0.25 -8.56
C LEU A 172 8.23 0.64 -7.13
N THR A 173 7.73 -0.10 -6.14
CA THR A 173 8.00 0.13 -4.71
C THR A 173 8.14 -1.18 -3.97
N VAL A 174 8.96 -1.20 -2.92
CA VAL A 174 9.20 -2.38 -2.07
C VAL A 174 9.04 -2.03 -0.60
N VAL A 175 8.62 -3.01 0.20
CA VAL A 175 8.67 -2.92 1.65
C VAL A 175 9.86 -3.73 2.16
N GLY A 176 10.85 -3.05 2.74
CA GLY A 176 11.99 -3.67 3.38
C GLY A 176 11.72 -4.07 4.84
N GLY A 177 12.72 -4.68 5.46
CA GLY A 177 12.73 -4.98 6.88
C GLY A 177 12.81 -3.71 7.74
N PRO A 178 12.41 -3.75 9.02
CA PRO A 178 12.51 -2.58 9.91
C PRO A 178 13.94 -2.02 10.06
N ASP A 179 14.96 -2.84 9.80
CA ASP A 179 16.38 -2.48 9.81
C ASP A 179 16.82 -1.65 8.59
N LYS A 180 16.00 -1.58 7.54
CA LYS A 180 16.21 -0.66 6.40
C LYS A 180 15.48 0.67 6.56
N ALA A 181 14.76 0.87 7.66
CA ALA A 181 13.93 2.05 7.85
C ALA A 181 14.74 3.36 7.89
N GLU A 182 14.31 4.33 7.10
CA GLU A 182 14.92 5.66 6.98
C GLU A 182 13.89 6.76 7.20
N SER A 183 14.34 7.99 7.45
CA SER A 183 13.44 9.15 7.53
C SER A 183 12.70 9.31 6.21
N TRP A 184 11.36 9.39 6.25
CA TRP A 184 10.56 9.44 5.03
C TRP A 184 10.82 10.70 4.17
N THR A 185 11.37 11.75 4.76
CA THR A 185 11.75 12.99 4.06
C THR A 185 13.13 12.91 3.40
N LYS A 186 13.94 11.90 3.72
CA LYS A 186 15.30 11.73 3.19
C LYS A 186 15.25 11.23 1.73
N PRO A 187 15.94 11.91 0.79
CA PRO A 187 16.21 11.41 -0.56
C PRO A 187 16.83 10.01 -0.53
N GLY A 188 16.42 9.14 -1.45
CA GLY A 188 16.96 7.80 -1.56
C GLY A 188 15.95 6.69 -1.74
N GLY A 189 16.50 5.49 -1.59
CA GLY A 189 15.85 4.20 -1.66
C GLY A 189 16.89 3.12 -1.35
N ILE A 190 16.64 1.91 -1.79
CA ILE A 190 17.60 0.81 -1.68
C ILE A 190 18.40 0.76 -2.98
N GLU A 191 19.70 0.99 -2.88
CA GLU A 191 20.62 0.83 -4.02
C GLU A 191 20.61 -0.63 -4.47
N PHE A 192 20.16 -0.86 -5.70
CA PHE A 192 20.08 -2.17 -6.30
C PHE A 192 21.47 -2.66 -6.69
N ARG A 193 21.77 -3.92 -6.35
CA ARG A 193 22.96 -4.65 -6.78
C ARG A 193 22.54 -5.98 -7.38
N ALA A 194 22.92 -6.19 -8.64
CA ALA A 194 22.44 -7.31 -9.46
C ALA A 194 22.87 -8.69 -8.94
N ASP A 195 23.92 -8.75 -8.12
CA ASP A 195 24.47 -9.96 -7.52
C ASP A 195 23.96 -10.21 -6.09
N GLU A 196 23.14 -9.32 -5.53
CA GLU A 196 22.56 -9.46 -4.19
C GLU A 196 21.10 -9.95 -4.24
N THR A 197 20.75 -10.82 -3.30
CA THR A 197 19.41 -11.37 -3.11
C THR A 197 18.46 -10.38 -2.41
N PRO A 198 17.14 -10.63 -2.40
CA PRO A 198 16.19 -9.80 -1.66
C PRO A 198 16.53 -9.68 -0.17
N LYS A 199 17.02 -10.73 0.50
CA LYS A 199 17.36 -10.67 1.93
C LYS A 199 18.57 -9.79 2.21
N GLU A 200 19.54 -9.76 1.32
CA GLU A 200 20.73 -8.90 1.44
C GLU A 200 20.33 -7.42 1.25
N LEU A 201 19.52 -7.14 0.22
CA LEU A 201 19.09 -5.77 -0.13
C LEU A 201 17.99 -5.24 0.80
N LEU A 202 16.93 -6.00 1.03
CA LEU A 202 15.74 -5.59 1.79
C LEU A 202 15.88 -5.83 3.31
N GLY A 203 16.93 -6.51 3.77
CA GLY A 203 17.23 -6.69 5.19
C GLY A 203 16.36 -7.76 5.87
N LYS A 204 15.93 -7.51 7.11
CA LYS A 204 15.16 -8.45 7.93
C LYS A 204 13.69 -8.48 7.53
N ILE A 205 13.42 -9.05 6.37
CA ILE A 205 12.08 -9.35 5.86
C ILE A 205 11.59 -10.74 6.31
N SER A 206 10.28 -10.95 6.23
CA SER A 206 9.66 -12.28 6.40
C SER A 206 9.98 -13.21 5.22
N ASP A 207 9.45 -14.43 5.22
CA ASP A 207 9.61 -15.40 4.11
C ASP A 207 9.05 -14.89 2.76
N GLN A 208 8.20 -13.87 2.80
CA GLN A 208 7.73 -13.13 1.64
C GLN A 208 7.83 -11.63 1.89
N PHE A 209 8.05 -10.86 0.82
CA PHE A 209 8.01 -9.41 0.83
C PHE A 209 6.93 -8.88 -0.11
N LEU A 210 6.34 -7.76 0.28
CA LEU A 210 5.28 -7.09 -0.45
C LEU A 210 5.87 -5.96 -1.30
N PHE A 211 5.43 -5.86 -2.55
CA PHE A 211 5.91 -4.83 -3.48
C PHE A 211 4.79 -4.34 -4.40
N GLY A 212 4.86 -3.07 -4.79
CA GLY A 212 4.05 -2.47 -5.83
C GLY A 212 4.72 -2.62 -7.19
N ARG A 213 3.94 -2.94 -8.22
CA ARG A 213 4.38 -3.04 -9.62
C ARG A 213 4.20 -1.71 -10.34
N ALA A 214 4.91 -1.50 -11.45
CA ALA A 214 4.81 -0.26 -12.23
C ALA A 214 3.41 -0.07 -12.85
N ASP A 215 2.64 -1.13 -13.06
CA ASP A 215 1.22 -1.05 -13.46
C ASP A 215 0.25 -0.62 -12.34
N GLY A 216 0.74 -0.40 -11.12
CA GLY A 216 -0.07 -0.01 -9.95
C GLY A 216 -0.68 -1.19 -9.18
N SER A 217 -0.53 -2.42 -9.67
CA SER A 217 -0.91 -3.62 -8.91
C SER A 217 0.12 -3.93 -7.81
N VAL A 218 -0.26 -4.80 -6.87
CA VAL A 218 0.58 -5.17 -5.72
C VAL A 218 0.67 -6.69 -5.66
N ALA A 219 1.84 -7.21 -5.35
CA ALA A 219 2.11 -8.65 -5.27
C ALA A 219 3.05 -9.00 -4.11
N LEU A 220 3.13 -10.29 -3.81
CA LEU A 220 4.09 -10.88 -2.89
C LEU A 220 5.12 -11.67 -3.68
N ALA A 221 6.36 -11.68 -3.17
CA ALA A 221 7.44 -12.50 -3.69
C ALA A 221 8.15 -13.24 -2.55
N PRO A 222 8.69 -14.45 -2.79
CA PRO A 222 9.48 -15.16 -1.79
C PRO A 222 10.79 -14.43 -1.51
N ALA A 223 11.18 -14.38 -0.24
CA ALA A 223 12.43 -13.74 0.20
C ALA A 223 13.68 -14.57 -0.16
N GLU A 224 13.53 -15.88 -0.38
CA GLU A 224 14.59 -16.81 -0.80
C GLU A 224 14.82 -16.83 -2.32
N MET A 225 14.16 -15.93 -3.06
CA MET A 225 14.38 -15.74 -4.50
C MET A 225 15.86 -15.45 -4.78
N ASP A 226 16.39 -16.01 -5.87
CA ASP A 226 17.77 -15.76 -6.26
C ASP A 226 17.97 -14.35 -6.84
N ALA A 227 19.23 -13.90 -6.91
CA ALA A 227 19.56 -12.56 -7.37
C ALA A 227 19.17 -12.32 -8.84
N ASP A 228 19.22 -13.35 -9.69
CA ASP A 228 18.87 -13.23 -11.10
C ASP A 228 17.36 -13.05 -11.29
N GLU A 229 16.54 -13.82 -10.58
CA GLU A 229 15.08 -13.64 -10.55
C GLU A 229 14.70 -12.26 -10.01
N PHE A 230 15.34 -11.81 -8.92
CA PHE A 230 15.08 -10.50 -8.35
C PHE A 230 15.49 -9.37 -9.30
N ARG A 231 16.63 -9.49 -9.98
CA ARG A 231 17.10 -8.52 -10.99
C ARG A 231 16.06 -8.30 -12.09
N ARG A 232 15.48 -9.37 -12.63
CA ARG A 232 14.46 -9.32 -13.69
C ARG A 232 13.16 -8.62 -13.26
N MET A 233 12.96 -8.45 -11.95
CA MET A 233 11.84 -7.69 -11.40
C MET A 233 12.21 -6.23 -11.16
N VAL A 234 13.49 -5.87 -11.09
CA VAL A 234 13.94 -4.50 -10.75
C VAL A 234 14.35 -3.71 -11.98
N LEU A 235 15.03 -4.34 -12.94
CA LEU A 235 15.46 -3.70 -14.18
C LEU A 235 14.29 -3.49 -15.14
N ILE A 236 14.34 -2.42 -15.92
CA ILE A 236 13.20 -1.97 -16.73
C ILE A 236 13.29 -2.38 -18.21
N ASN A 237 14.49 -2.69 -18.69
CA ASN A 237 14.80 -2.88 -20.11
C ASN A 237 16.00 -3.80 -20.40
N ASP A 238 16.26 -4.78 -19.54
CA ASP A 238 17.31 -5.77 -19.75
C ASP A 238 16.92 -6.86 -20.76
N GLY A 239 15.65 -6.92 -21.16
CA GLY A 239 15.14 -7.87 -22.15
C GLY A 239 14.91 -9.27 -21.60
N GLU A 240 14.99 -9.45 -20.27
CA GLU A 240 14.83 -10.73 -19.58
C GLU A 240 13.65 -10.76 -18.59
N PRO A 241 12.45 -10.28 -18.95
CA PRO A 241 11.34 -10.15 -18.02
C PRO A 241 10.98 -11.47 -17.35
N LEU A 242 10.60 -11.40 -16.07
CA LEU A 242 10.18 -12.56 -15.31
C LEU A 242 8.82 -13.08 -15.83
N THR A 243 8.84 -14.05 -16.74
CA THR A 243 7.61 -14.64 -17.30
C THR A 243 6.93 -15.57 -16.30
N GLY A 244 5.66 -15.32 -15.98
CA GLY A 244 4.83 -16.23 -15.17
C GLY A 244 4.74 -15.90 -13.68
N PHE A 245 5.29 -14.76 -13.24
CA PHE A 245 5.18 -14.30 -11.85
C PHE A 245 3.74 -13.86 -11.51
N GLY A 246 2.92 -14.82 -11.09
CA GLY A 246 1.50 -14.62 -10.77
C GLY A 246 0.57 -15.77 -11.16
N GLN A 247 1.01 -16.80 -11.91
CA GLN A 247 0.17 -17.99 -12.14
C GLN A 247 0.22 -19.00 -10.98
N ALA A 248 1.29 -18.99 -10.17
CA ALA A 248 1.48 -19.96 -9.08
C ALA A 248 1.17 -19.40 -7.68
N ALA A 249 0.75 -18.14 -7.56
CA ALA A 249 0.44 -17.49 -6.27
C ALA A 249 -0.97 -16.83 -6.24
N ASP A 250 -1.82 -17.14 -7.22
CA ASP A 250 -3.26 -16.85 -7.17
C ASP A 250 -4.06 -18.00 -6.54
N SER A 251 -3.40 -18.86 -5.75
CA SER A 251 -4.01 -19.30 -4.50
C SER A 251 -3.96 -18.11 -3.55
N GLY A 252 -4.72 -17.07 -3.87
CA GLY A 252 -4.68 -15.79 -3.17
C GLY A 252 -4.91 -15.96 -1.66
N PRO A 253 -4.52 -14.98 -0.83
CA PRO A 253 -5.00 -14.94 0.55
C PRO A 253 -6.53 -15.06 0.51
N VAL A 254 -7.11 -15.81 1.47
CA VAL A 254 -8.57 -15.95 1.63
C VAL A 254 -9.22 -14.62 1.30
N GLN A 255 -9.93 -14.58 0.17
CA GLN A 255 -10.55 -13.37 -0.33
C GLN A 255 -11.72 -13.11 0.61
N LEU A 256 -11.50 -12.27 1.62
CA LEU A 256 -12.57 -11.79 2.47
C LEU A 256 -13.64 -11.20 1.54
N PRO A 257 -14.88 -11.69 1.57
CA PRO A 257 -15.95 -11.17 0.76
C PRO A 257 -16.13 -9.70 1.10
N ALA A 258 -15.83 -8.86 0.12
CA ALA A 258 -16.06 -7.43 0.18
C ALA A 258 -17.47 -7.16 -0.34
N ILE A 259 -18.26 -6.39 0.41
CA ILE A 259 -19.52 -5.84 -0.10
C ILE A 259 -19.19 -4.50 -0.76
N LEU A 260 -19.69 -4.29 -1.98
CA LEU A 260 -19.41 -3.11 -2.81
C LEU A 260 -20.66 -2.18 -2.88
N ILE A 261 -20.69 -0.97 -2.24
CA ILE A 261 -21.83 0.02 -2.12
C ILE A 261 -21.58 1.54 -2.52
N ARG A 262 -21.68 2.06 -3.76
CA ARG A 262 -21.17 3.46 -4.18
C ARG A 262 -22.23 4.38 -3.69
N GLY A 263 -21.86 5.60 -3.33
CA GLY A 263 -22.77 6.72 -3.40
C GLY A 263 -22.07 7.91 -4.04
N ASN A 264 -22.86 8.85 -4.55
CA ASN A 264 -22.35 10.09 -5.15
C ASN A 264 -22.20 11.21 -4.10
N VAL A 265 -22.07 10.85 -2.81
CA VAL A 265 -21.89 11.76 -1.67
C VAL A 265 -20.91 11.12 -0.68
N ALA A 266 -20.09 11.94 -0.01
CA ALA A 266 -19.17 11.49 1.03
C ALA A 266 -19.93 10.77 2.17
N LEU A 267 -19.49 9.56 2.49
CA LEU A 267 -20.13 8.70 3.48
C LEU A 267 -19.45 8.83 4.85
N ASP A 268 -20.26 8.86 5.91
CA ASP A 268 -19.79 8.77 7.29
C ASP A 268 -19.49 7.30 7.66
N GLN A 269 -18.21 6.94 7.57
CA GLN A 269 -17.71 5.59 7.86
C GLN A 269 -18.00 5.16 9.31
N THR A 270 -18.05 6.10 10.24
CA THR A 270 -18.26 5.81 11.67
C THR A 270 -19.71 5.42 11.94
N ALA A 271 -20.66 6.11 11.30
CA ALA A 271 -22.08 5.80 11.39
C ALA A 271 -22.40 4.41 10.82
N LEU A 272 -21.85 4.08 9.64
CA LEU A 272 -22.04 2.77 8.99
C LEU A 272 -21.53 1.61 9.84
N LEU A 273 -20.30 1.69 10.35
CA LEU A 273 -19.72 0.67 11.22
C LEU A 273 -20.50 0.50 12.52
N THR A 274 -21.11 1.57 13.03
CA THR A 274 -21.94 1.53 14.24
C THR A 274 -23.24 0.78 13.99
N THR A 275 -23.90 1.01 12.84
CA THR A 275 -25.15 0.34 12.47
C THR A 275 -24.96 -1.17 12.26
N PHE A 276 -23.89 -1.60 11.59
CA PHE A 276 -23.57 -3.02 11.42
C PHE A 276 -23.33 -3.72 12.76
N ARG A 277 -22.67 -3.05 13.71
CA ARG A 277 -22.46 -3.60 15.07
C ARG A 277 -23.75 -3.69 15.88
N SER A 278 -24.71 -2.79 15.66
CA SER A 278 -26.01 -2.85 16.34
C SER A 278 -26.96 -3.92 15.80
N ALA A 279 -26.86 -4.28 14.53
CA ALA A 279 -27.70 -5.31 13.90
C ALA A 279 -27.35 -6.75 14.32
N GLY A 280 -26.16 -6.97 14.90
CA GLY A 280 -25.67 -8.28 15.34
C GLY A 280 -26.17 -8.78 16.70
N LYS A 281 -27.20 -8.16 17.31
CA LYS A 281 -27.83 -8.69 18.52
C LYS A 281 -29.25 -9.19 18.19
N PRO A 282 -29.54 -10.50 18.30
CA PRO A 282 -30.88 -10.98 18.07
C PRO A 282 -31.82 -10.48 19.18
N GLU A 283 -32.95 -9.87 18.79
CA GLU A 283 -34.10 -9.76 19.68
C GLU A 283 -34.58 -11.17 20.02
N LYS A 284 -34.68 -11.48 21.32
CA LYS A 284 -35.30 -12.73 21.79
C LYS A 284 -36.73 -12.80 21.28
N ARG A 285 -36.99 -13.72 20.36
CA ARG A 285 -38.34 -14.08 19.96
C ARG A 285 -39.07 -14.63 21.19
N VAL A 286 -40.11 -13.92 21.64
CA VAL A 286 -41.02 -14.42 22.68
C VAL A 286 -41.81 -15.57 22.05
N GLU A 287 -41.61 -16.78 22.55
CA GLU A 287 -42.47 -17.92 22.24
C GLU A 287 -43.88 -17.61 22.76
N GLY A 288 -44.81 -17.37 21.82
CA GLY A 288 -46.23 -17.36 22.12
C GLY A 288 -46.75 -18.79 22.13
N ASP A 289 -47.28 -19.21 23.29
CA ASP A 289 -48.04 -20.43 23.48
C ASP A 289 -49.10 -20.60 22.37
N VAL A 290 -49.07 -21.75 21.71
CA VAL A 290 -50.20 -22.27 20.94
C VAL A 290 -50.70 -23.51 21.69
N THR A 291 -51.76 -23.31 22.47
CA THR A 291 -52.81 -24.31 22.71
C THR A 291 -54.09 -23.82 22.06
#